data_AF-H5SIH2-F1
#
_entry.id   AF-H5SIH2-F1
#
_cell.length_a   1.000
_cell.length_b   1.000
_cell.length_c   1.000
_cell.angle_alpha   90.00
_cell.angle_beta   90.00
_cell.angle_gamma   90.00
#
_symmetry.space_group_name_H-M   'P 1'
#
loop_
_entity.id
_entity.type
_entity.pdbx_description
1 polymer ?
#
loop_
_entity_poly.entity_id
_entity_poly.type
_entity_poly.pdbx_seq_one_letter_code
_entity_poly.pdbx_strand_id
1 'polypeptide(L)'
;MQKMSVNAKAVRELQIDPVFRSGNISAVMVTAELGPFARKGSRIDVTVSALDDAKSLQGGVLLLTPLRGVDGEVYAVAQGPVSVGGFLASGRAATAQQNFPTVGRIPGGAIVEAEARGEIVCNGRLRLLLKKPDFATAQAIAKA
;
A
#
# COMPACT_ATOMS: atom_id res chain seq x y z
N MET A 1 -7.34 -4.09 10.93
CA MET A 1 -6.41 -3.48 9.96
C MET A 1 -6.09 -4.53 8.94
N GLN A 2 -6.45 -4.28 7.68
CA GLN A 2 -6.21 -5.22 6.58
C GLN A 2 -5.05 -4.70 5.75
N LYS A 3 -3.96 -5.46 5.70
CA LYS A 3 -2.83 -5.16 4.81
C LYS A 3 -3.20 -5.59 3.40
N MET A 4 -3.11 -4.65 2.46
CA MET A 4 -3.34 -4.91 1.04
C MET A 4 -2.01 -4.86 0.33
N SER A 5 -1.82 -5.79 -0.58
CA SER A 5 -0.58 -5.93 -1.30
C SER A 5 -0.90 -6.49 -2.67
N VAL A 6 -0.43 -5.82 -3.71
CA VAL A 6 -0.40 -6.43 -5.03
C VAL A 6 0.83 -7.30 -5.06
N ASN A 7 0.66 -8.62 -5.02
CA ASN A 7 1.72 -9.49 -5.48
C ASN A 7 1.98 -9.12 -6.94
N ALA A 8 3.22 -8.76 -7.27
CA ALA A 8 3.67 -8.69 -8.65
C ALA A 8 3.57 -10.09 -9.24
N LYS A 9 2.35 -10.51 -9.60
CA LYS A 9 2.11 -11.64 -10.47
C LYS A 9 2.77 -11.19 -11.75
N ALA A 10 3.94 -11.80 -11.98
CA ALA A 10 4.88 -11.42 -13.01
C ALA A 10 4.12 -10.96 -14.25
N VAL A 11 4.60 -9.83 -14.75
CA VAL A 11 4.48 -9.33 -16.11
C VAL A 11 4.86 -10.43 -17.11
N ARG A 12 4.04 -11.48 -17.17
CA ARG A 12 4.25 -12.70 -17.96
C ARG A 12 3.17 -12.83 -19.04
N GLU A 13 2.12 -12.03 -18.96
CA GLU A 13 1.10 -11.86 -20.01
C GLU A 13 1.26 -10.58 -20.83
N LEU A 14 2.04 -9.60 -20.36
CA LEU A 14 2.57 -8.55 -21.21
C LEU A 14 3.98 -9.00 -21.62
N GLN A 15 4.14 -9.42 -22.88
CA GLN A 15 5.46 -9.46 -23.51
C GLN A 15 6.05 -8.05 -23.39
N ILE A 16 6.83 -7.81 -22.33
CA ILE A 16 7.71 -6.67 -22.28
C ILE A 16 8.78 -6.99 -23.31
N ASP A 17 8.59 -6.44 -24.50
CA ASP A 17 9.60 -6.50 -25.55
C ASP A 17 10.94 -6.07 -24.95
N PRO A 18 12.08 -6.69 -25.34
CA PRO A 18 13.39 -6.33 -24.83
C PRO A 18 13.75 -4.83 -25.04
N VAL A 19 12.98 -4.11 -25.86
CA VAL A 19 12.98 -2.65 -26.00
C VAL A 19 12.65 -1.91 -24.70
N PHE A 20 11.87 -2.50 -23.80
CA PHE A 20 11.48 -1.91 -22.52
C PHE A 20 12.48 -2.19 -21.37
N ARG A 21 13.63 -2.84 -21.64
CA ARG A 21 14.80 -2.78 -20.75
C ARG A 21 15.44 -1.38 -20.82
N SER A 22 14.65 -0.35 -20.53
CA SER A 22 15.17 1.00 -20.32
C SER A 22 15.51 1.14 -18.84
N GLY A 23 16.61 1.82 -18.50
CA GLY A 23 16.95 2.12 -17.11
C GLY A 23 15.94 3.01 -16.36
N ASN A 24 14.85 3.40 -17.02
CA ASN A 24 13.83 4.34 -16.55
C ASN A 24 12.46 3.67 -16.28
N ILE A 25 12.34 2.35 -16.43
CA ILE A 25 11.13 1.57 -16.13
C ILE A 25 11.53 0.43 -15.18
N SER A 26 10.73 0.14 -14.16
CA SER A 26 11.01 -0.90 -13.18
C SER A 26 9.74 -1.65 -12.76
N ALA A 27 9.87 -2.94 -12.49
CA ALA A 27 8.84 -3.69 -11.78
C ALA A 27 8.80 -3.25 -10.31
N VAL A 28 7.60 -2.98 -9.78
CA VAL A 28 7.42 -2.49 -8.41
C VAL A 28 6.38 -3.30 -7.65
N MET A 29 6.59 -3.40 -6.34
CA MET A 29 5.62 -3.86 -5.36
C MET A 29 4.88 -2.65 -4.80
N VAL A 30 3.55 -2.71 -4.77
CA VAL A 30 2.71 -1.62 -4.25
C VAL A 30 1.89 -2.14 -3.08
N THR A 31 1.99 -1.44 -1.95
CA THR A 31 1.30 -1.81 -0.70
C THR A 31 0.58 -0.60 -0.10
N ALA A 32 -0.58 -0.86 0.50
CA ALA A 32 -1.34 0.15 1.23
C ALA A 32 -2.09 -0.51 2.40
N GLU A 33 -2.40 0.28 3.42
CA GLU A 33 -3.18 -0.18 4.56
C GLU A 33 -4.61 0.35 4.47
N LEU A 34 -5.60 -0.55 4.46
CA LEU A 34 -7.00 -0.17 4.53
C LEU A 34 -7.40 -0.04 5.99
N GLY A 35 -7.68 1.19 6.40
CA GLY A 35 -8.24 1.47 7.72
C GLY A 35 -9.64 0.84 7.89
N PRO A 36 -10.04 0.50 9.13
CA PRO A 36 -11.33 -0.13 9.41
C PRO A 36 -12.55 0.75 9.10
N PHE A 37 -12.34 2.04 8.84
CA PHE A 37 -13.40 3.00 8.47
C PHE A 37 -13.10 3.71 7.15
N ALA A 38 -12.20 3.14 6.33
CA ALA A 38 -11.95 3.66 5.00
C ALA A 38 -13.21 3.48 4.16
N ARG A 39 -13.77 4.61 3.71
CA ARG A 39 -14.98 4.64 2.89
C ARG A 39 -14.63 4.71 1.42
N LYS A 40 -15.56 4.29 0.56
CA LYS A 40 -15.43 4.49 -0.88
C LYS A 40 -15.18 5.98 -1.20
N GLY A 41 -14.21 6.26 -2.05
CA GLY A 41 -13.79 7.61 -2.43
C GLY A 41 -12.78 8.27 -1.49
N SER A 42 -12.51 7.68 -0.31
CA SER A 42 -11.43 8.17 0.56
C SER A 42 -10.05 7.90 -0.07
N ARG A 43 -9.08 8.75 0.29
CA ARG A 43 -7.69 8.58 -0.13
C ARG A 43 -6.86 7.92 0.95
N ILE A 44 -5.98 7.00 0.55
CA ILE A 44 -5.03 6.33 1.44
C ILE A 44 -3.61 6.45 0.91
N ASP A 45 -2.65 6.38 1.83
CA ASP A 45 -1.23 6.40 1.51
C ASP A 45 -0.78 5.07 0.92
N VAL A 46 0.16 5.15 -0.02
CA VAL A 46 0.70 3.99 -0.73
C VAL A 46 2.22 3.98 -0.56
N THR A 47 2.78 2.79 -0.35
CA THR A 47 4.22 2.54 -0.39
C THR A 47 4.56 1.72 -1.63
N VAL A 48 5.57 2.18 -2.36
CA VAL A 48 6.07 1.58 -3.59
C VAL A 48 7.52 1.14 -3.37
N SER A 49 7.83 -0.10 -3.70
CA SER A 49 9.18 -0.66 -3.59
C SER A 49 9.59 -1.27 -4.92
N ALA A 50 10.78 -0.93 -5.42
CA ALA A 50 11.33 -1.58 -6.60
C ALA A 50 11.58 -3.08 -6.35
N LEU A 51 11.32 -3.91 -7.35
CA LEU A 51 11.56 -5.36 -7.32
C LEU A 51 12.79 -5.78 -8.15
N ASP A 52 13.24 -4.92 -9.06
CA ASP A 52 14.36 -5.16 -9.97
C ASP A 52 15.59 -4.31 -9.58
N ASP A 53 16.63 -4.31 -10.41
CA ASP A 53 17.89 -3.54 -10.24
C ASP A 53 17.73 -2.01 -10.45
N ALA A 54 16.58 -1.44 -10.05
CA ALA A 54 16.37 0.00 -10.12
C ALA A 54 17.35 0.74 -9.19
N LYS A 55 18.06 1.73 -9.73
CA LYS A 55 18.98 2.57 -8.95
C LYS A 55 18.25 3.56 -8.03
N SER A 56 17.06 4.01 -8.45
CA SER A 56 16.22 4.95 -7.71
C SER A 56 14.80 4.96 -8.27
N LEU A 57 13.80 5.22 -7.42
CA LEU A 57 12.43 5.56 -7.80
C LEU A 57 12.20 7.08 -7.89
N GLN A 58 13.23 7.89 -7.63
CA GLN A 58 13.15 9.35 -7.69
C GLN A 58 12.70 9.82 -9.08
N GLY A 59 11.68 10.70 -9.11
CA GLY A 59 11.13 11.22 -10.36
C GLY A 59 10.26 10.23 -11.12
N GLY A 60 10.07 9.01 -10.59
CA GLY A 60 9.15 8.02 -11.15
C GLY A 60 7.69 8.38 -10.91
N VAL A 61 6.81 7.87 -11.79
CA VAL A 61 5.36 7.97 -11.66
C VAL A 61 4.79 6.56 -11.63
N LEU A 62 4.00 6.26 -10.60
CA LEU A 62 3.22 5.03 -10.54
C LEU A 62 2.01 5.17 -11.47
N LEU A 63 1.93 4.27 -12.44
CA LEU A 63 0.75 4.13 -13.29
C LEU A 63 -0.41 3.51 -12.49
N LEU A 64 -1.63 3.69 -13.01
CA LEU A 64 -2.84 3.18 -12.39
C LEU A 64 -2.70 1.69 -12.04
N THR A 65 -2.69 1.40 -10.73
CA THR A 65 -2.41 0.07 -10.18
C THR A 65 -3.50 -0.32 -9.19
N PRO A 66 -4.31 -1.35 -9.50
CA PRO A 66 -5.34 -1.83 -8.59
C PRO A 66 -4.72 -2.60 -7.42
N LEU A 67 -5.04 -2.20 -6.19
CA LEU A 67 -4.63 -2.84 -4.94
C LEU A 67 -5.65 -3.89 -4.51
N ARG A 68 -5.17 -5.13 -4.41
CA ARG A 68 -5.99 -6.28 -4.06
C ARG A 68 -5.82 -6.71 -2.61
N GLY A 69 -6.92 -7.16 -2.02
CA GLY A 69 -6.93 -7.87 -0.75
C GLY A 69 -6.47 -9.32 -0.91
N VAL A 70 -6.33 -10.00 0.23
CA VAL A 70 -5.99 -11.45 0.28
C VAL A 70 -7.09 -12.34 -0.30
N ASP A 71 -8.31 -11.82 -0.39
CA ASP A 71 -9.48 -12.42 -1.02
C ASP A 71 -9.51 -12.26 -2.56
N GLY A 72 -8.55 -11.50 -3.13
CA GLY A 72 -8.45 -11.24 -4.56
C GLY A 72 -9.26 -10.06 -5.07
N GLU A 73 -10.11 -9.46 -4.22
CA GLU A 73 -10.94 -8.30 -4.55
C GLU A 73 -10.12 -7.01 -4.59
N VAL A 74 -10.51 -6.08 -5.46
CA VAL A 74 -9.87 -4.76 -5.57
C VAL A 74 -10.51 -3.81 -4.57
N TYR A 75 -9.71 -3.33 -3.61
CA TYR A 75 -10.17 -2.42 -2.56
C TYR A 75 -9.80 -0.97 -2.82
N ALA A 76 -8.70 -0.73 -3.53
CA ALA A 76 -8.24 0.61 -3.85
C ALA A 76 -7.50 0.63 -5.20
N VAL A 77 -7.38 1.82 -5.80
CA VAL A 77 -6.60 2.04 -7.02
C VAL A 77 -5.56 3.11 -6.73
N ALA A 78 -4.29 2.76 -6.89
CA ALA A 78 -3.14 3.62 -6.64
C ALA A 78 -2.60 4.23 -7.93
N GLN A 79 -2.20 5.50 -7.90
CA GLN A 79 -1.47 6.18 -8.97
C GLN A 79 -0.77 7.44 -8.46
N GLY A 80 0.21 7.93 -9.21
CA GLY A 80 0.77 9.26 -9.02
C GLY A 80 2.29 9.31 -8.85
N PRO A 81 2.85 10.51 -8.63
CA PRO A 81 4.28 10.69 -8.50
C PRO A 81 4.82 10.04 -7.24
N VAL A 82 5.95 9.34 -7.37
CA VAL A 82 6.61 8.65 -6.25
C VAL A 82 7.57 9.59 -5.55
N SER A 83 7.36 9.81 -4.25
CA SER A 83 8.27 10.55 -3.41
C SER A 83 9.20 9.60 -2.67
N VAL A 84 10.51 9.73 -2.88
CA VAL A 84 11.54 8.95 -2.17
C VAL A 84 12.15 9.78 -1.05
N GLY A 85 12.42 9.13 0.08
CA GLY A 85 13.09 9.79 1.22
C GLY A 85 14.61 9.71 1.18
N GLY A 86 15.20 9.09 0.15
CA GLY A 86 16.63 8.80 0.08
C GLY A 86 17.31 9.32 -1.17
N PHE A 87 18.62 9.52 -1.06
CA PHE A 87 19.48 9.93 -2.16
C PHE A 87 20.81 9.18 -2.11
N LEU A 88 21.39 8.97 -3.29
CA LEU A 88 22.66 8.28 -3.49
C LEU A 88 23.61 9.24 -4.20
N ALA A 89 24.56 9.79 -3.46
CA ALA A 89 25.58 10.70 -3.97
C ALA A 89 26.89 9.92 -4.15
N SER A 90 27.49 9.98 -5.34
CA SER A 90 28.81 9.38 -5.59
C SER A 90 29.80 10.44 -6.06
N GLY A 91 31.00 10.42 -5.50
CA GLY A 91 32.15 11.23 -5.89
C GLY A 91 33.41 10.37 -6.05
N ARG A 92 34.47 10.94 -6.62
CA ARG A 92 35.71 10.22 -6.99
C ARG A 92 36.40 9.45 -5.84
N ALA A 93 36.12 9.79 -4.58
CA ALA A 93 36.74 9.17 -3.41
C ALA A 93 35.73 8.67 -2.35
N ALA A 94 34.43 8.95 -2.50
CA ALA A 94 33.43 8.58 -1.51
C ALA A 94 32.02 8.47 -2.11
N THR A 95 31.26 7.49 -1.63
CA THR A 95 29.82 7.35 -1.85
C THR A 95 29.09 7.63 -0.55
N ALA A 96 28.14 8.56 -0.58
CA ALA A 96 27.24 8.84 0.54
C ALA A 96 25.83 8.40 0.15
N GLN A 97 25.28 7.46 0.92
CA GLN A 97 23.90 7.01 0.76
C GLN A 97 23.13 7.31 2.04
N GLN A 98 22.01 8.01 1.90
CA GLN A 98 21.07 8.23 2.99
C GLN A 98 19.72 7.64 2.58
N ASN A 99 19.17 6.76 3.43
CA ASN A 99 17.94 5.99 3.18
C ASN A 99 18.03 5.07 1.93
N PHE A 100 16.88 4.56 1.49
CA PHE A 100 16.75 3.67 0.33
C PHE A 100 16.09 4.41 -0.84
N PRO A 101 16.81 4.71 -1.93
CA PRO A 101 16.23 5.38 -3.11
C PRO A 101 15.26 4.48 -3.87
N THR A 102 15.24 3.17 -3.58
CA THR A 102 14.38 2.15 -4.20
C THR A 102 13.03 1.98 -3.51
N VAL A 103 12.75 2.76 -2.47
CA VAL A 103 11.47 2.75 -1.73
C VAL A 103 10.92 4.17 -1.69
N GLY A 104 9.66 4.31 -2.09
CA GLY A 104 8.95 5.59 -2.11
C GLY A 104 7.55 5.50 -1.54
N ARG A 105 6.95 6.66 -1.28
CA ARG A 105 5.57 6.81 -0.86
C ARG A 105 4.82 7.75 -1.79
N ILE A 106 3.51 7.51 -1.90
CA ILE A 106 2.56 8.39 -2.56
C ILE A 106 1.49 8.74 -1.52
N PRO A 107 1.62 9.87 -0.81
CA PRO A 107 0.63 10.31 0.17
C PRO A 107 -0.71 10.56 -0.51
N GLY A 108 -1.79 9.96 0.00
CA GLY A 108 -3.12 10.00 -0.62
C GLY A 108 -3.15 9.49 -2.06
N GLY A 109 -2.19 8.64 -2.44
CA GLY A 109 -1.99 8.16 -3.81
C GLY A 109 -2.96 7.07 -4.25
N ALA A 110 -3.73 6.48 -3.34
CA ALA A 110 -4.76 5.52 -3.67
C ALA A 110 -6.16 6.00 -3.31
N ILE A 111 -7.12 5.72 -4.17
CA ILE A 111 -8.55 5.94 -3.95
C ILE A 111 -9.20 4.60 -3.60
N VAL A 112 -9.96 4.57 -2.52
CA VAL A 112 -10.69 3.38 -2.07
C VAL A 112 -11.93 3.16 -2.93
N GLU A 113 -12.04 1.99 -3.55
CA GLU A 113 -13.16 1.58 -4.41
C GLU A 113 -14.16 0.68 -3.68
N ALA A 114 -13.68 -0.09 -2.70
CA ALA A 114 -14.49 -0.97 -1.87
C ALA A 114 -14.13 -0.83 -0.40
N GLU A 115 -15.15 -0.86 0.45
CA GLU A 115 -14.99 -0.79 1.91
C GLU A 115 -14.54 -2.15 2.45
N ALA A 116 -13.77 -2.13 3.54
CA ALA A 116 -13.39 -3.36 4.22
C ALA A 116 -14.66 -4.11 4.67
N ARG A 117 -14.77 -5.38 4.32
CA ARG A 117 -15.88 -6.24 4.73
C ARG A 117 -15.76 -6.52 6.24
N GLY A 118 -16.29 -5.60 7.04
CA GLY A 118 -16.37 -5.73 8.49
C GLY A 118 -17.74 -5.26 8.94
N GLU A 119 -18.67 -6.20 9.11
CA GLU A 119 -19.88 -5.89 9.85
C GLU A 119 -19.51 -5.64 11.32
N ILE A 120 -19.62 -4.39 11.74
CA ILE A 120 -19.51 -4.02 13.15
C ILE A 120 -20.69 -4.64 13.93
N VAL A 121 -21.85 -4.74 13.28
CA VAL A 121 -23.07 -5.32 13.83
C VAL A 121 -23.44 -6.54 13.00
N CYS A 122 -23.29 -7.74 13.56
CA CYS A 122 -23.73 -8.98 12.94
C CYS A 122 -25.00 -9.46 13.65
N ASN A 123 -26.10 -9.66 12.91
CA ASN A 123 -27.39 -10.11 13.46
C ASN A 123 -27.90 -9.23 14.61
N GLY A 124 -27.78 -7.89 14.48
CA GLY A 124 -28.19 -6.94 15.51
C GLY A 124 -27.34 -6.96 16.78
N ARG A 125 -26.21 -7.68 16.79
CA ARG A 125 -25.30 -7.77 17.94
C ARG A 125 -23.94 -7.18 17.61
N LEU A 126 -23.44 -6.33 18.51
CA LEU A 126 -22.10 -5.78 18.49
C LEU A 126 -21.17 -6.69 19.31
N ARG A 127 -20.06 -7.15 18.72
CA ARG A 127 -19.03 -7.92 19.44
C ARG A 127 -17.83 -7.03 19.74
N LEU A 128 -17.56 -6.81 21.02
CA LEU A 128 -16.45 -6.00 21.50
C LEU A 128 -15.44 -6.89 22.21
N LEU A 129 -14.16 -6.75 21.85
CA LEU A 129 -13.06 -7.38 22.57
C LEU A 129 -12.44 -6.34 23.51
N LEU A 130 -12.61 -6.53 24.82
CA LEU A 130 -12.06 -5.62 25.81
C LEU A 130 -10.54 -5.83 25.91
N LYS A 131 -9.76 -4.75 25.81
CA LYS A 131 -8.29 -4.80 25.98
C LYS A 131 -7.91 -5.29 27.39
N LYS A 132 -8.73 -4.97 28.38
CA LYS A 132 -8.65 -5.50 29.75
C LYS A 132 -9.98 -6.19 30.03
N PRO A 133 -10.05 -7.54 30.03
CA PRO A 133 -11.30 -8.25 30.21
C PRO A 133 -11.76 -8.11 31.66
N ASP A 134 -12.89 -7.44 31.86
CA ASP A 134 -13.54 -7.34 33.16
C ASP A 134 -15.07 -7.34 32.98
N PHE A 135 -15.78 -7.95 33.94
CA PHE A 135 -17.24 -8.12 33.86
C PHE A 135 -18.00 -6.81 34.07
N ALA A 136 -17.48 -5.90 34.88
CA ALA A 136 -18.16 -4.65 35.23
C ALA A 136 -18.23 -3.69 34.02
N THR A 137 -17.11 -3.50 33.34
CA THR A 137 -16.97 -2.74 32.09
C THR A 137 -17.78 -3.40 30.98
N ALA A 138 -17.73 -4.72 30.84
CA ALA A 138 -18.55 -5.42 29.83
C ALA A 138 -20.05 -5.18 30.07
N GLN A 139 -20.52 -5.24 31.33
CA GLN A 139 -21.92 -4.97 31.66
C GLN A 139 -22.29 -3.50 31.50
N ALA A 140 -21.40 -2.57 31.85
CA ALA A 140 -21.63 -1.13 31.67
C ALA A 140 -21.81 -0.77 30.18
N ILE A 141 -20.96 -1.32 29.30
CA ILE A 141 -21.06 -1.12 27.85
C ILE A 141 -22.33 -1.76 27.30
N ALA A 142 -22.76 -2.92 27.81
CA ALA A 142 -23.97 -3.60 27.33
C ALA A 142 -25.28 -2.89 27.73
N LYS A 143 -25.25 -2.00 28.73
CA LYS A 143 -26.42 -1.24 29.22
C LYS A 143 -26.54 0.17 28.63
N ALA A 144 -25.45 0.72 28.11
CA ALA A 144 -25.39 2.04 27.48
C ALA A 144 -26.03 2.02 26.08
#